data_AF-A0A9X3F5X8-F1
#
_entry.id   AF-A0A9X3F5X8-F1
#
_cell.length_a   1.000
_cell.length_b   1.000
_cell.length_c   1.000
_cell.angle_alpha   90.00
_cell.angle_beta   90.00
_cell.angle_gamma   90.00
#
_symmetry.space_group_name_H-M   'P 1'
#
loop_
_entity.id
_entity.type
_entity.pdbx_description
1 polymer ?
#
loop_
_entity_poly.entity_id
_entity_poly.type
_entity_poly.pdbx_seq_one_letter_code
_entity_poly.pdbx_strand_id
1 'polypeptide(L)'
;MRISAKAELQEVADKFQNQLRKYLEENADAENNSPLKERLEKASNYFNEKLEINIVIPLTAADLDIDNKTVKKQLKRTIENLLIETETKLAGFEVCKSGFNVKALLNEQAKASLDTKSAKAKAKKAKPIQDLENIPHPELYKTLRAWRYEKSSESGIPAYMIFSQKALIELVNYLPVDLKSLQLINGLGAKKIEHYGADILQIIQLYCDSNDIERGLIPLKENPKKEKKPREDTKKVSFEMFQSGKTMEEIAKERALSKNTIESHLAHFVKLGELEVTTFLEEAKLKKITAYFEKMENKSFGEAKAHFGDEVSYGELRMGLSYLESLQKE
;
A
#
# COMPACT_ATOMS: atom_id res chain seq x y z
N MET A 1 -19.84 -9.33 -29.96
CA MET A 1 -19.42 -7.91 -29.87
C MET A 1 -17.92 -7.71 -29.62
N ARG A 2 -17.29 -8.30 -28.59
CA ARG A 2 -15.86 -8.02 -28.24
C ARG A 2 -14.79 -8.44 -29.28
N ILE A 3 -15.04 -9.46 -30.10
CA ILE A 3 -14.11 -9.86 -31.19
C ILE A 3 -14.10 -8.82 -32.32
N SER A 4 -15.21 -8.10 -32.53
CA SER A 4 -15.36 -7.09 -33.59
C SER A 4 -14.50 -5.85 -33.33
N ALA A 5 -14.55 -5.31 -32.10
CA ALA A 5 -13.86 -4.05 -31.77
C ALA A 5 -12.34 -4.16 -31.88
N LYS A 6 -11.75 -5.31 -31.50
CA LYS A 6 -10.30 -5.56 -31.66
C LYS A 6 -9.91 -5.62 -33.13
N ALA A 7 -10.67 -6.37 -33.94
CA ALA A 7 -10.38 -6.53 -35.36
C ALA A 7 -10.47 -5.19 -36.11
N GLU A 8 -11.51 -4.40 -35.84
CA GLU A 8 -11.71 -3.06 -36.42
C GLU A 8 -10.61 -2.07 -36.02
N LEU A 9 -10.24 -2.01 -34.73
CA LEU A 9 -9.15 -1.16 -34.25
C LEU A 9 -7.81 -1.52 -34.89
N GLN A 10 -7.54 -2.81 -35.02
CA GLN A 10 -6.30 -3.32 -35.60
C GLN A 10 -6.22 -2.99 -37.10
N GLU A 11 -7.29 -3.21 -37.86
CA GLU A 11 -7.32 -2.89 -39.29
C GLU A 11 -7.10 -1.39 -39.55
N VAL A 12 -7.75 -0.53 -38.76
CA VAL A 12 -7.56 0.92 -38.88
C VAL A 12 -6.15 1.35 -38.47
N ALA A 13 -5.57 0.71 -37.45
CA ALA A 13 -4.19 0.94 -37.05
C ALA A 13 -3.19 0.54 -38.14
N ASP A 14 -3.37 -0.61 -38.78
CA ASP A 14 -2.48 -1.09 -39.84
C ASP A 14 -2.52 -0.17 -41.07
N LYS A 15 -3.72 0.25 -41.48
CA LYS A 15 -3.90 1.24 -42.56
C LYS A 15 -3.23 2.58 -42.20
N PHE A 16 -3.38 3.02 -40.95
CA PHE A 16 -2.76 4.25 -40.46
C PHE A 16 -1.23 4.16 -40.46
N GLN A 17 -0.64 3.04 -40.01
CA GLN A 17 0.80 2.84 -40.05
C GLN A 17 1.36 2.90 -41.47
N ASN A 18 0.67 2.30 -42.45
CA ASN A 18 1.08 2.39 -43.85
C ASN A 18 1.04 3.83 -44.37
N GLN A 19 0.02 4.61 -43.97
CA GLN A 19 -0.06 6.03 -44.31
C GLN A 19 1.07 6.84 -43.67
N LEU A 20 1.42 6.58 -42.40
CA LEU A 20 2.55 7.24 -41.73
C LEU A 20 3.87 7.03 -42.47
N ARG A 21 4.15 5.78 -42.88
CA ARG A 21 5.36 5.46 -43.66
C ARG A 21 5.41 6.27 -44.95
N LYS A 22 4.31 6.29 -45.71
CA LYS A 22 4.21 7.04 -46.96
C LYS A 22 4.45 8.54 -46.77
N TYR A 23 3.84 9.16 -45.76
CA TYR A 23 4.05 10.58 -45.49
C TYR A 23 5.49 10.90 -45.10
N LEU A 24 6.14 10.01 -44.34
CA LEU A 24 7.54 10.18 -43.92
C LEU A 24 8.53 9.89 -45.05
N GLU A 25 8.18 9.04 -46.01
CA GLU A 25 8.95 8.85 -47.26
C GLU A 25 8.89 10.10 -48.15
N GLU A 26 7.74 10.76 -48.24
CA GLU A 26 7.55 11.99 -49.01
C GLU A 26 8.22 13.21 -48.34
N ASN A 27 8.14 13.31 -47.02
CA ASN A 27 8.85 14.31 -46.23
C ASN A 27 9.18 13.78 -44.83
N ALA A 28 10.48 13.54 -44.60
CA ALA A 28 11.00 12.96 -43.37
C ALA A 28 10.91 13.91 -42.16
N ASP A 29 10.75 15.21 -42.38
CA ASP A 29 10.56 16.17 -41.29
C ASP A 29 9.11 16.13 -40.79
N ALA A 30 8.87 15.26 -39.82
CA ALA A 30 7.55 15.05 -39.24
C ALA A 30 6.96 16.33 -38.59
N GLU A 31 7.79 17.24 -38.10
CA GLU A 31 7.34 18.50 -37.49
C GLU A 31 6.98 19.57 -38.51
N ASN A 32 7.40 19.44 -39.78
CA ASN A 32 7.05 20.37 -40.85
C ASN A 32 6.21 19.74 -41.98
N ASN A 33 5.77 18.50 -41.79
CA ASN A 33 4.93 17.77 -42.74
C ASN A 33 3.43 18.03 -42.45
N SER A 34 2.85 19.04 -43.10
CA SER A 34 1.43 19.42 -42.91
C SER A 34 0.43 18.29 -43.19
N PRO A 35 0.55 17.51 -44.30
CA PRO A 35 -0.32 16.35 -44.53
C PRO A 35 -0.26 15.30 -43.43
N LEU A 36 0.94 15.05 -42.88
CA LEU A 36 1.13 14.14 -41.76
C LEU A 36 0.45 14.66 -40.49
N LYS A 37 0.57 15.96 -40.19
CA LYS A 37 -0.08 16.58 -39.01
C LYS A 37 -1.60 16.46 -39.06
N GLU A 38 -2.22 16.79 -40.19
CA GLU A 38 -3.66 16.66 -40.35
C GLU A 38 -4.11 15.19 -40.19
N ARG A 39 -3.31 14.26 -40.70
CA ARG A 39 -3.60 12.84 -40.55
C ARG A 39 -3.45 12.37 -39.10
N LEU A 40 -2.43 12.83 -38.39
CA LEU A 40 -2.18 12.56 -36.97
C LEU A 40 -3.32 13.08 -36.11
N GLU A 41 -3.83 14.28 -36.37
CA GLU A 41 -4.99 14.84 -35.68
C GLU A 41 -6.24 13.97 -35.87
N LYS A 42 -6.58 13.61 -37.12
CA LYS A 42 -7.71 12.72 -37.43
C LYS A 42 -7.57 11.35 -36.77
N ALA A 43 -6.36 10.78 -36.77
CA ALA A 43 -6.07 9.52 -36.10
C ALA A 43 -6.24 9.63 -34.58
N SER A 44 -5.72 10.71 -33.99
CA SER A 44 -5.76 10.96 -32.56
C SER A 44 -7.20 11.08 -32.04
N ASN A 45 -8.07 11.78 -32.79
CA ASN A 45 -9.50 11.84 -32.46
C ASN A 45 -10.16 10.46 -32.50
N TYR A 46 -9.94 9.69 -33.57
CA TYR A 46 -10.50 8.35 -33.71
C TYR A 46 -10.02 7.39 -32.61
N PHE A 47 -8.70 7.31 -32.37
CA PHE A 47 -8.15 6.40 -31.38
C PHE A 47 -8.48 6.83 -29.95
N ASN A 48 -8.54 8.12 -29.64
CA ASN A 48 -8.97 8.57 -28.31
C ASN A 48 -10.39 8.09 -28.01
N GLU A 49 -11.35 8.36 -28.89
CA GLU A 49 -12.73 7.92 -28.71
C GLU A 49 -12.83 6.39 -28.58
N LYS A 50 -12.18 5.65 -29.49
CA LYS A 50 -12.28 4.19 -29.50
C LYS A 50 -11.60 3.54 -28.30
N LEU A 51 -10.45 4.02 -27.85
CA LEU A 51 -9.76 3.47 -26.68
C LEU A 51 -10.51 3.80 -25.39
N GLU A 52 -11.11 4.99 -25.29
CA GLU A 52 -11.91 5.39 -24.14
C GLU A 52 -13.14 4.49 -23.98
N ILE A 53 -13.92 4.32 -25.07
CA ILE A 53 -15.16 3.54 -25.08
C ILE A 53 -14.91 2.04 -24.90
N ASN A 54 -13.88 1.48 -25.55
CA ASN A 54 -13.70 0.03 -25.61
C ASN A 54 -12.73 -0.51 -24.55
N ILE A 55 -11.88 0.33 -23.96
CA ILE A 55 -10.85 -0.10 -23.00
C ILE A 55 -11.00 0.62 -21.67
N VAL A 56 -10.88 1.94 -21.64
CA VAL A 56 -10.82 2.70 -20.37
C VAL A 56 -12.11 2.56 -19.58
N ILE A 57 -13.26 2.90 -20.17
CA ILE A 57 -14.56 2.86 -19.49
C ILE A 57 -14.89 1.42 -19.01
N PRO A 58 -14.83 0.38 -19.86
CA PRO A 58 -15.21 -0.98 -19.45
C PRO A 58 -14.28 -1.57 -18.39
N LEU A 59 -12.98 -1.28 -18.44
CA LEU A 59 -12.02 -1.81 -17.47
C LEU A 59 -12.04 -1.06 -16.14
N THR A 60 -12.37 0.24 -16.16
CA THR A 60 -12.55 1.04 -14.94
C THR A 60 -13.85 0.66 -14.22
N ALA A 61 -14.90 0.36 -14.98
CA ALA A 61 -16.20 -0.08 -14.46
C ALA A 61 -16.26 -1.58 -14.11
N ALA A 62 -15.25 -2.37 -14.49
CA ALA A 62 -15.26 -3.80 -14.25
C ALA A 62 -15.11 -4.13 -12.76
N ASP A 63 -16.19 -4.60 -12.15
CA ASP A 63 -16.13 -5.29 -10.87
C ASP A 63 -15.88 -6.77 -11.13
N LEU A 64 -14.69 -7.25 -10.73
CA LEU A 64 -14.24 -8.60 -11.01
C LEU A 64 -14.35 -9.46 -9.77
N ASP A 65 -15.41 -10.26 -9.72
CA ASP A 65 -15.52 -11.31 -8.74
C ASP A 65 -14.80 -12.58 -9.18
N ILE A 66 -13.81 -12.97 -8.38
CA ILE A 66 -12.89 -14.06 -8.69
C ILE A 66 -12.47 -14.71 -7.37
N ASP A 67 -12.88 -15.96 -7.21
CA ASP A 67 -12.66 -16.77 -6.01
C ASP A 67 -11.18 -17.14 -5.82
N ASN A 68 -10.44 -17.26 -6.92
CA ASN A 68 -9.02 -17.58 -6.88
C ASN A 68 -8.17 -16.32 -6.66
N LYS A 69 -7.60 -16.20 -5.46
CA LYS A 69 -6.76 -15.06 -5.04
C LYS A 69 -5.57 -14.78 -5.97
N THR A 70 -4.94 -15.83 -6.51
CA THR A 70 -3.78 -15.67 -7.40
C THR A 70 -4.21 -15.11 -8.75
N VAL A 71 -5.29 -15.66 -9.31
CA VAL A 71 -5.88 -15.19 -10.57
C VAL A 71 -6.40 -13.75 -10.41
N LYS A 72 -7.10 -13.44 -9.32
CA LYS A 72 -7.58 -12.08 -9.01
C LYS A 72 -6.45 -11.07 -8.98
N LYS A 73 -5.33 -11.41 -8.33
CA LYS A 73 -4.14 -10.53 -8.26
C LYS A 73 -3.49 -10.36 -9.63
N GLN A 74 -3.34 -11.44 -10.40
CA GLN A 74 -2.75 -11.39 -11.72
C GLN A 74 -3.61 -10.56 -12.68
N LEU A 75 -4.93 -10.80 -12.70
CA LEU A 75 -5.86 -10.07 -13.55
C LEU A 75 -5.91 -8.58 -13.20
N LYS A 76 -5.97 -8.24 -11.91
CA LYS A 76 -5.90 -6.84 -11.46
C LYS A 76 -4.62 -6.16 -11.96
N ARG A 77 -3.47 -6.82 -11.84
CA ARG A 77 -2.20 -6.30 -12.34
C ARG A 77 -2.19 -6.14 -13.86
N THR A 78 -2.79 -7.08 -14.59
CA THR A 78 -2.90 -6.99 -16.05
C THR A 78 -3.78 -5.83 -16.47
N ILE A 79 -4.93 -5.63 -15.81
CA ILE A 79 -5.84 -4.51 -16.09
C ILE A 79 -5.18 -3.18 -15.76
N GLU A 80 -4.51 -3.08 -14.61
CA GLU A 80 -3.74 -1.88 -14.25
C GLU A 80 -2.67 -1.57 -15.29
N ASN A 81 -1.89 -2.57 -15.72
CA ASN A 81 -0.87 -2.34 -16.74
C ASN A 81 -1.48 -1.92 -18.09
N LEU A 82 -2.61 -2.52 -18.49
CA LEU A 82 -3.30 -2.18 -19.73
C LEU A 82 -3.84 -0.75 -19.68
N LEU A 83 -4.47 -0.35 -18.58
CA LEU A 83 -4.96 1.02 -18.38
C LEU A 83 -3.82 2.04 -18.45
N ILE A 84 -2.70 1.79 -17.76
CA ILE A 84 -1.51 2.67 -17.83
C ILE A 84 -1.01 2.81 -19.27
N GLU A 85 -0.94 1.69 -20.00
CA GLU A 85 -0.48 1.69 -21.39
C GLU A 85 -1.46 2.42 -22.33
N THR A 86 -2.76 2.34 -22.05
CA THR A 86 -3.80 3.06 -22.79
C THR A 86 -3.76 4.55 -22.49
N GLU A 87 -3.74 4.96 -21.22
CA GLU A 87 -3.66 6.36 -20.78
C GLU A 87 -2.41 7.06 -21.33
N THR A 88 -1.25 6.38 -21.32
CA THR A 88 -0.01 6.92 -21.89
C THR A 88 -0.16 7.21 -23.38
N LYS A 89 -0.89 6.36 -24.13
CA LYS A 89 -1.16 6.57 -25.56
C LYS A 89 -2.16 7.70 -25.78
N LEU A 90 -3.23 7.78 -24.98
CA LEU A 90 -4.23 8.85 -25.02
C LEU A 90 -3.57 10.23 -24.80
N ALA A 91 -2.69 10.33 -23.81
CA ALA A 91 -1.93 11.55 -23.53
C ALA A 91 -1.05 11.96 -24.73
N GLY A 92 -0.40 10.99 -25.38
CA GLY A 92 0.36 11.24 -26.60
C GLY A 92 -0.50 11.69 -27.79
N PHE A 93 -1.69 11.11 -27.95
CA PHE A 93 -2.65 11.54 -28.97
C PHE A 93 -3.16 12.95 -28.74
N GLU A 94 -3.31 13.39 -27.49
CA GLU A 94 -3.74 14.75 -27.18
C GLU A 94 -2.70 15.79 -27.64
N VAL A 95 -1.40 15.50 -27.47
CA VAL A 95 -0.32 16.35 -28.00
C VAL A 95 -0.39 16.44 -29.53
N CYS A 96 -0.73 15.34 -30.21
CA CYS A 96 -0.86 15.30 -31.66
C CYS A 96 -2.04 16.14 -32.20
N LYS A 97 -3.03 16.51 -31.37
CA LYS A 97 -4.14 17.38 -31.79
C LYS A 97 -3.76 18.87 -31.81
N SER A 98 -2.94 19.31 -30.85
CA SER A 98 -2.55 20.72 -30.68
C SER A 98 -1.33 21.14 -31.53
N GLY A 99 -0.89 20.28 -32.46
CA GLY A 99 0.30 20.46 -33.28
C GLY A 99 1.38 19.45 -32.89
N PHE A 100 1.76 18.59 -33.83
CA PHE A 100 2.76 17.55 -33.60
C PHE A 100 4.14 18.17 -33.32
N ASN A 101 4.69 17.87 -32.15
CA ASN A 101 6.06 18.16 -31.76
C ASN A 101 6.64 16.97 -31.01
N VAL A 102 7.82 16.51 -31.44
CA VAL A 102 8.43 15.27 -30.94
C VAL A 102 8.81 15.41 -29.48
N LYS A 103 9.34 16.57 -29.07
CA LYS A 103 9.75 16.81 -27.69
C LYS A 103 8.56 16.86 -26.73
N ALA A 104 7.46 17.51 -27.15
CA ALA A 104 6.22 17.56 -26.38
C ALA A 104 5.63 16.15 -26.20
N LEU A 105 5.62 15.34 -27.26
CA LEU A 105 5.12 13.96 -27.24
C LEU A 105 5.94 13.09 -26.25
N LEU A 106 7.26 13.13 -26.35
CA LEU A 106 8.14 12.34 -25.47
C LEU A 106 8.03 12.75 -24.01
N ASN A 107 7.92 14.06 -23.73
CA ASN A 107 7.74 14.57 -22.38
C ASN A 107 6.42 14.14 -21.76
N GLU A 108 5.31 14.22 -22.52
CA GLU A 108 3.99 13.84 -22.01
C GLU A 108 3.90 12.32 -21.81
N GLN A 109 4.48 11.52 -22.70
CA GLN A 109 4.60 10.08 -22.53
C GLN A 109 5.43 9.71 -21.29
N ALA A 110 6.55 10.40 -21.06
CA ALA A 110 7.38 10.20 -19.88
C ALA A 110 6.58 10.53 -18.60
N LYS A 111 5.89 11.68 -18.58
CA LYS A 111 5.07 12.13 -17.45
C LYS A 111 3.93 11.14 -17.14
N ALA A 112 3.13 10.76 -18.13
CA ALA A 112 2.05 9.78 -17.97
C ALA A 112 2.55 8.42 -17.45
N SER A 113 3.74 7.99 -17.88
CA SER A 113 4.36 6.74 -17.40
C SER A 113 4.95 6.82 -15.98
N LEU A 114 5.28 8.03 -15.50
CA LEU A 114 5.87 8.28 -14.19
C LEU A 114 4.83 8.59 -13.11
N ASP A 115 3.81 9.36 -13.44
CA ASP A 115 2.69 9.67 -12.54
C ASP A 115 1.96 8.37 -12.12
N THR A 116 1.84 7.42 -13.05
CA THR A 116 1.29 6.07 -12.80
C THR A 116 2.25 5.13 -12.04
N LYS A 117 3.58 5.32 -12.13
CA LYS A 117 4.59 4.57 -11.34
C LYS A 117 4.82 5.16 -9.94
N SER A 118 4.61 6.45 -9.73
CA SER A 118 4.72 7.09 -8.40
C SER A 118 3.63 6.59 -7.44
N ALA A 119 2.44 6.25 -7.97
CA ALA A 119 1.38 5.55 -7.23
C ALA A 119 1.84 4.15 -6.73
N LYS A 120 2.81 3.51 -7.39
CA LYS A 120 3.35 2.18 -7.04
C LYS A 120 4.30 2.21 -5.83
N ALA A 121 4.96 3.33 -5.52
CA ALA A 121 5.86 3.43 -4.37
C ALA A 121 5.11 3.53 -3.03
N LYS A 122 3.91 4.13 -3.03
CA LYS A 122 3.06 4.26 -1.82
C LYS A 122 2.06 3.11 -1.63
N ALA A 123 1.90 2.21 -2.61
CA ALA A 123 0.88 1.15 -2.60
C ALA A 123 1.36 -0.26 -2.16
N LYS A 124 2.63 -0.46 -1.79
CA LYS A 124 3.11 -1.77 -1.31
C LYS A 124 2.86 -1.96 0.19
N LYS A 125 1.63 -2.35 0.56
CA LYS A 125 1.26 -3.36 1.58
C LYS A 125 -0.23 -3.25 1.91
N ALA A 126 -1.06 -3.93 1.11
CA ALA A 126 -2.37 -4.37 1.58
C ALA A 126 -2.56 -5.83 1.13
N LYS A 127 -2.67 -6.75 2.10
CA LYS A 127 -3.14 -8.12 1.82
C LYS A 127 -4.63 -8.04 1.47
N PRO A 128 -5.11 -8.73 0.42
CA PRO A 128 -6.55 -8.79 0.16
C PRO A 128 -7.21 -9.76 1.14
N ILE A 129 -8.39 -9.38 1.66
CA ILE A 129 -9.32 -10.27 2.36
C ILE A 129 -10.62 -10.34 1.56
N GLN A 130 -11.17 -11.55 1.55
CA GLN A 130 -12.37 -12.06 0.88
C GLN A 130 -13.67 -11.39 1.39
N ASP A 131 -14.72 -11.53 0.59
CA ASP A 131 -16.13 -11.24 0.88
C ASP A 131 -16.59 -9.80 0.63
N LEU A 132 -16.80 -9.48 -0.65
CA LEU A 132 -17.60 -8.32 -1.10
C LEU A 132 -19.02 -8.72 -1.56
N GLU A 133 -19.27 -10.00 -1.89
CA GLU A 133 -20.56 -10.45 -2.46
C GLU A 133 -21.72 -10.56 -1.45
N ASN A 134 -21.46 -10.48 -0.14
CA ASN A 134 -22.49 -10.61 0.91
C ASN A 134 -22.43 -9.47 1.94
N ILE A 135 -22.24 -8.22 1.49
CA ILE A 135 -22.30 -7.05 2.39
C ILE A 135 -23.78 -6.70 2.63
N PRO A 136 -24.31 -6.84 3.87
CA PRO A 136 -25.61 -6.30 4.26
C PRO A 136 -25.61 -4.78 4.03
N HIS A 137 -26.74 -4.15 3.73
CA HIS A 137 -26.81 -2.67 3.64
C HIS A 137 -25.79 -2.03 2.66
N PRO A 138 -25.88 -2.31 1.34
CA PRO A 138 -24.94 -1.80 0.33
C PRO A 138 -24.89 -0.26 0.25
N GLU A 139 -26.00 0.41 0.54
CA GLU A 139 -26.06 1.88 0.56
C GLU A 139 -25.28 2.47 1.74
N LEU A 140 -25.37 1.88 2.95
CA LEU A 140 -24.55 2.30 4.09
C LEU A 140 -23.06 2.11 3.79
N TYR A 141 -22.70 1.01 3.15
CA TYR A 141 -21.32 0.77 2.71
C TYR A 141 -20.82 1.86 1.75
N LYS A 142 -21.61 2.26 0.76
CA LYS A 142 -21.27 3.36 -0.15
C LYS A 142 -21.09 4.68 0.59
N THR A 143 -22.00 5.01 1.51
CA THR A 143 -21.95 6.25 2.30
C THR A 143 -20.70 6.31 3.17
N LEU A 144 -20.42 5.26 3.95
CA LEU A 144 -19.22 5.20 4.80
C LEU A 144 -17.93 5.16 3.97
N ARG A 145 -17.95 4.57 2.77
CA ARG A 145 -16.81 4.58 1.84
C ARG A 145 -16.54 5.99 1.30
N ALA A 146 -17.58 6.71 0.91
CA ALA A 146 -17.49 8.08 0.42
C ALA A 146 -16.98 9.02 1.51
N TRP A 147 -17.57 8.94 2.71
CA TRP A 147 -17.11 9.71 3.88
C TRP A 147 -15.64 9.41 4.22
N ARG A 148 -15.23 8.13 4.16
CA ARG A 148 -13.82 7.76 4.37
C ARG A 148 -12.89 8.39 3.34
N TYR A 149 -13.33 8.49 2.08
CA TYR A 149 -12.56 9.11 1.02
C TYR A 149 -12.43 10.63 1.24
N GLU A 150 -13.54 11.29 1.57
CA GLU A 150 -13.58 12.72 1.88
C GLU A 150 -12.61 13.07 3.02
N LYS A 151 -12.69 12.39 4.17
CA LYS A 151 -11.77 12.60 5.30
C LYS A 151 -10.31 12.34 4.97
N SER A 152 -10.07 11.35 4.11
CA SER A 152 -8.72 11.04 3.64
C SER A 152 -8.16 12.14 2.73
N SER A 153 -9.02 12.75 1.90
CA SER A 153 -8.66 13.85 1.02
C SER A 153 -8.42 15.14 1.80
N GLU A 154 -9.27 15.46 2.78
CA GLU A 154 -9.10 16.61 3.68
C GLU A 154 -7.76 16.53 4.43
N SER A 155 -7.41 15.33 4.90
CA SER A 155 -6.21 15.10 5.71
C SER A 155 -4.96 14.79 4.87
N GLY A 156 -5.07 14.72 3.54
CA GLY A 156 -3.95 14.39 2.65
C GLY A 156 -3.33 12.99 2.89
N ILE A 157 -4.09 12.07 3.49
CA ILE A 157 -3.63 10.72 3.84
C ILE A 157 -4.44 9.65 3.10
N PRO A 158 -3.87 8.50 2.75
CA PRO A 158 -4.63 7.38 2.19
C PRO A 158 -5.86 6.95 3.01
N ALA A 159 -6.99 6.66 2.34
CA ALA A 159 -8.28 6.30 2.96
C ALA A 159 -8.23 5.14 3.97
N TYR A 160 -7.36 4.15 3.76
CA TYR A 160 -7.20 3.04 4.72
C TYR A 160 -6.62 3.49 6.07
N MET A 161 -5.97 4.66 6.13
CA MET A 161 -5.44 5.25 7.37
C MET A 161 -6.53 5.89 8.22
N ILE A 162 -7.65 6.33 7.64
CA ILE A 162 -8.85 6.73 8.39
C ILE A 162 -9.38 5.51 9.15
N PHE A 163 -9.83 4.48 8.43
CA PHE A 163 -10.08 3.14 8.98
C PHE A 163 -9.92 2.06 7.92
N SER A 164 -9.61 0.84 8.37
CA SER A 164 -9.30 -0.27 7.47
C SER A 164 -10.53 -0.71 6.67
N GLN A 165 -10.33 -1.34 5.51
CA GLN A 165 -11.43 -1.93 4.74
C GLN A 165 -12.21 -2.99 5.54
N LYS A 166 -11.53 -3.75 6.39
CA LYS A 166 -12.17 -4.71 7.30
C LYS A 166 -13.11 -4.01 8.28
N ALA A 167 -12.67 -2.87 8.84
CA ALA A 167 -13.51 -2.06 9.73
C ALA A 167 -14.76 -1.54 9.00
N LEU A 168 -14.62 -1.12 7.73
CA LEU A 168 -15.77 -0.68 6.92
C LEU A 168 -16.84 -1.78 6.82
N ILE A 169 -16.43 -3.00 6.50
CA ILE A 169 -17.34 -4.14 6.34
C ILE A 169 -17.98 -4.50 7.70
N GLU A 170 -17.20 -4.51 8.77
CA GLU A 170 -17.73 -4.80 10.10
C GLU A 170 -18.72 -3.72 10.60
N LEU A 171 -18.47 -2.43 10.34
CA LEU A 171 -19.41 -1.35 10.68
C LEU A 171 -20.78 -1.58 10.02
N VAL A 172 -20.77 -1.99 8.77
CA VAL A 172 -21.97 -2.24 7.97
C VAL A 172 -22.69 -3.52 8.43
N ASN A 173 -21.95 -4.56 8.80
CA ASN A 173 -22.51 -5.82 9.28
C ASN A 173 -23.16 -5.70 10.66
N TYR A 174 -22.60 -4.87 11.54
CA TYR A 174 -22.96 -4.87 12.96
C TYR A 174 -23.70 -3.62 13.45
N LEU A 175 -23.77 -2.57 12.63
CA LEU A 175 -24.55 -1.34 12.91
C LEU A 175 -24.38 -0.79 14.35
N PRO A 176 -23.13 -0.53 14.80
CA PRO A 176 -22.85 -0.09 16.16
C PRO A 176 -23.67 1.13 16.57
N VAL A 177 -24.10 1.15 17.84
CA VAL A 177 -25.01 2.17 18.43
C VAL A 177 -24.30 3.15 19.35
N ASP A 178 -23.10 2.81 19.80
CA ASP A 178 -22.35 3.61 20.77
C ASP A 178 -20.82 3.46 20.59
N LEU A 179 -20.07 4.26 21.34
CA LEU A 179 -18.61 4.20 21.32
C LEU A 179 -18.07 2.84 21.81
N LYS A 180 -18.80 2.14 22.69
CA LYS A 180 -18.39 0.83 23.23
C LYS A 180 -18.43 -0.25 22.14
N SER A 181 -19.49 -0.27 21.34
CA SER A 181 -19.65 -1.18 20.20
C SER A 181 -18.67 -0.86 19.07
N LEU A 182 -18.33 0.42 18.84
CA LEU A 182 -17.24 0.79 17.92
C LEU A 182 -15.87 0.22 18.34
N GLN A 183 -15.58 0.11 19.63
CA GLN A 183 -14.32 -0.48 20.11
C GLN A 183 -14.17 -1.96 19.78
N LEU A 184 -15.27 -2.66 19.51
CA LEU A 184 -15.27 -4.08 19.15
C LEU A 184 -15.00 -4.30 17.65
N ILE A 185 -15.04 -3.24 16.84
CA ILE A 185 -14.80 -3.29 15.39
C ILE A 185 -13.31 -3.46 15.10
N ASN A 186 -12.97 -4.55 14.41
CA ASN A 186 -11.59 -4.87 14.06
C ASN A 186 -11.04 -3.86 13.04
N GLY A 187 -9.96 -3.17 13.42
CA GLY A 187 -9.30 -2.18 12.58
C GLY A 187 -9.78 -0.75 12.82
N LEU A 188 -10.58 -0.52 13.86
CA LEU A 188 -10.91 0.79 14.41
C LEU A 188 -10.29 0.91 15.82
N GLY A 189 -9.19 1.66 15.95
CA GLY A 189 -8.46 1.83 17.21
C GLY A 189 -8.94 3.02 18.03
N ALA A 190 -8.62 3.07 19.33
CA ALA A 190 -9.08 4.10 20.26
C ALA A 190 -8.90 5.55 19.74
N LYS A 191 -7.72 5.90 19.21
CA LYS A 191 -7.48 7.24 18.62
C LYS A 191 -8.40 7.56 17.44
N LYS A 192 -8.73 6.56 16.62
CA LYS A 192 -9.63 6.74 15.47
C LYS A 192 -11.07 6.88 15.93
N ILE A 193 -11.47 6.16 16.97
CA ILE A 193 -12.80 6.28 17.58
C ILE A 193 -12.97 7.68 18.19
N GLU A 194 -11.93 8.20 18.85
CA GLU A 194 -11.92 9.56 19.38
C GLU A 194 -12.09 10.62 18.28
N HIS A 195 -11.41 10.47 17.14
CA HIS A 195 -11.46 11.45 16.05
C HIS A 195 -12.68 11.30 15.13
N TYR A 196 -13.14 10.08 14.89
CA TYR A 196 -14.09 9.76 13.82
C TYR A 196 -15.34 9.01 14.31
N GLY A 197 -15.38 8.59 15.58
CA GLY A 197 -16.44 7.73 16.09
C GLY A 197 -17.82 8.40 16.11
N ALA A 198 -17.88 9.69 16.43
CA ALA A 198 -19.13 10.46 16.42
C ALA A 198 -19.75 10.50 15.01
N ASP A 199 -18.95 10.88 14.01
CA ASP A 199 -19.38 10.96 12.61
C ASP A 199 -19.83 9.59 12.08
N ILE A 200 -19.07 8.53 12.39
CA ILE A 200 -19.42 7.16 11.97
C ILE A 200 -20.77 6.74 12.58
N LEU A 201 -20.97 6.97 13.88
CA LEU A 201 -22.24 6.64 14.55
C LEU A 201 -23.40 7.45 13.99
N GLN A 202 -23.18 8.72 13.65
CA GLN A 202 -24.19 9.57 13.05
C GLN A 202 -24.60 9.07 11.66
N ILE A 203 -23.64 8.70 10.81
CA ILE A 203 -23.92 8.14 9.48
C ILE A 203 -24.75 6.86 9.59
N ILE A 204 -24.38 5.97 10.51
CA ILE A 204 -25.09 4.71 10.74
C ILE A 204 -26.50 4.98 11.27
N GLN A 205 -26.65 5.91 12.22
CA GLN A 205 -27.94 6.34 12.76
C GLN A 205 -28.86 6.84 11.66
N LEU A 206 -28.42 7.83 10.89
CA LEU A 206 -29.21 8.42 9.80
C LEU A 206 -29.65 7.38 8.78
N TYR A 207 -28.75 6.45 8.43
CA TYR A 207 -29.09 5.36 7.52
C TYR A 207 -30.16 4.44 8.10
N CYS A 208 -30.02 4.01 9.35
CA CYS A 208 -30.98 3.09 9.96
C CYS A 208 -32.35 3.74 10.14
N ASP A 209 -32.41 5.00 10.57
CA ASP A 209 -33.66 5.74 10.74
C ASP A 209 -34.38 5.92 9.40
N SER A 210 -33.62 6.21 8.33
CA SER A 210 -34.19 6.40 6.99
C SER A 210 -34.68 5.10 6.33
N ASN A 211 -34.23 3.94 6.81
CA ASN A 211 -34.54 2.63 6.25
C ASN A 211 -35.33 1.73 7.20
N ASP A 212 -35.81 2.28 8.33
CA ASP A 212 -36.54 1.57 9.38
C ASP A 212 -35.82 0.29 9.87
N ILE A 213 -34.50 0.39 10.05
CA ILE A 213 -33.64 -0.72 10.47
C ILE A 213 -33.46 -0.68 11.99
N GLU A 214 -33.92 -1.72 12.67
CA GLU A 214 -33.74 -1.85 14.11
C GLU A 214 -32.26 -2.08 14.46
N ARG A 215 -31.72 -1.23 15.33
CA ARG A 215 -30.33 -1.30 15.79
C ARG A 215 -30.29 -1.90 17.19
N GLY A 216 -29.40 -2.86 17.43
CA GLY A 216 -29.00 -3.19 18.80
C GLY A 216 -29.14 -4.64 19.28
N LEU A 217 -29.21 -5.66 18.41
CA LEU A 217 -29.27 -7.05 18.87
C LEU A 217 -28.40 -8.05 18.08
N ILE A 218 -27.35 -7.59 17.39
CA ILE A 218 -26.32 -8.54 16.93
C ILE A 218 -25.25 -8.57 18.02
N PRO A 219 -25.09 -9.69 18.76
CA PRO A 219 -23.94 -9.86 19.61
C PRO A 219 -22.74 -9.88 18.67
N LEU A 220 -22.11 -8.71 18.52
CA LEU A 220 -20.73 -8.60 18.09
C LEU A 220 -20.02 -9.67 18.89
N LYS A 221 -19.55 -10.73 18.22
CA LYS A 221 -18.71 -11.74 18.85
C LYS A 221 -17.76 -10.92 19.69
N GLU A 222 -17.83 -11.05 21.01
CA GLU A 222 -16.73 -10.64 21.84
C GLU A 222 -15.58 -11.43 21.25
N ASN A 223 -14.82 -10.81 20.34
CA ASN A 223 -13.42 -11.10 20.25
C ASN A 223 -13.05 -10.92 21.70
N PRO A 224 -12.75 -12.02 22.44
CA PRO A 224 -12.46 -11.88 23.84
C PRO A 224 -11.47 -10.76 23.82
N LYS A 225 -11.81 -9.65 24.49
CA LYS A 225 -10.78 -8.68 24.81
C LYS A 225 -9.76 -9.64 25.36
N LYS A 226 -8.63 -9.76 24.67
CA LYS A 226 -7.43 -9.92 25.43
C LYS A 226 -7.47 -8.62 26.23
N GLU A 227 -8.19 -8.65 27.37
CA GLU A 227 -7.54 -8.43 28.64
C GLU A 227 -6.11 -8.81 28.32
N LYS A 228 -5.27 -7.79 28.27
CA LYS A 228 -3.88 -8.08 28.49
C LYS A 228 -3.93 -8.76 29.86
N LYS A 229 -4.15 -10.10 29.89
CA LYS A 229 -3.49 -11.00 30.81
C LYS A 229 -2.15 -10.33 30.93
N PRO A 230 -1.73 -9.88 32.12
CA PRO A 230 -0.44 -9.23 32.27
C PRO A 230 0.52 -10.14 31.52
N ARG A 231 0.89 -9.73 30.30
CA ARG A 231 1.70 -10.58 29.44
C ARG A 231 2.99 -10.40 30.17
N GLU A 232 3.40 -11.42 30.92
CA GLU A 232 4.75 -11.51 31.45
C GLU A 232 5.63 -10.88 30.40
N ASP A 233 6.31 -9.80 30.80
CA ASP A 233 7.03 -8.95 29.87
C ASP A 233 7.83 -9.89 28.97
N THR A 234 7.45 -9.95 27.69
CA THR A 234 7.95 -11.03 26.82
C THR A 234 9.45 -10.92 26.67
N LYS A 235 10.01 -9.74 26.95
CA LYS A 235 11.44 -9.50 27.07
C LYS A 235 11.98 -10.12 28.37
N LYS A 236 11.32 -9.90 29.51
CA LYS A 236 11.68 -10.49 30.81
C LYS A 236 11.72 -12.02 30.78
N VAL A 237 10.75 -12.68 30.14
CA VAL A 237 10.79 -14.15 29.95
C VAL A 237 12.02 -14.58 29.13
N SER A 238 12.36 -13.83 28.07
CA SER A 238 13.58 -14.06 27.28
C SER A 238 14.84 -13.90 28.13
N PHE A 239 14.84 -12.89 28.99
CA PHE A 239 15.96 -12.54 29.86
C PHE A 239 16.17 -13.55 30.99
N GLU A 240 15.11 -14.01 31.64
CA GLU A 240 15.17 -15.05 32.67
C GLU A 240 15.66 -16.38 32.06
N MET A 241 15.16 -16.76 30.88
CA MET A 241 15.66 -17.94 30.18
C MET A 241 17.14 -17.80 29.81
N PHE A 242 17.58 -16.62 29.41
CA PHE A 242 18.99 -16.35 29.13
C PHE A 242 19.86 -16.42 30.40
N GLN A 243 19.42 -15.80 31.51
CA GLN A 243 20.10 -15.89 32.80
C GLN A 243 20.15 -17.32 33.36
N SER A 244 19.19 -18.18 33.00
CA SER A 244 19.24 -19.61 33.33
C SER A 244 20.28 -20.41 32.53
N GLY A 245 21.07 -19.77 31.68
CA GLY A 245 22.17 -20.36 30.91
C GLY A 245 21.78 -20.84 29.51
N LYS A 246 20.56 -20.58 29.05
CA LYS A 246 20.14 -20.96 27.69
C LYS A 246 20.70 -20.01 26.64
N THR A 247 21.06 -20.57 25.50
CA THR A 247 21.50 -19.81 24.32
C THR A 247 20.31 -19.10 23.64
N MET A 248 20.59 -18.06 22.86
CA MET A 248 19.55 -17.32 22.13
C MET A 248 18.77 -18.22 21.16
N GLU A 249 19.43 -19.20 20.57
CA GLU A 249 18.88 -20.20 19.66
C GLU A 249 17.90 -21.14 20.37
N GLU A 250 18.26 -21.62 21.57
CA GLU A 250 17.39 -22.48 22.38
C GLU A 250 16.15 -21.71 22.84
N ILE A 251 16.34 -20.47 23.30
CA ILE A 251 15.23 -19.59 23.69
C ILE A 251 14.31 -19.33 22.49
N ALA A 252 14.88 -19.08 21.31
CA ALA A 252 14.10 -18.87 20.09
C ALA A 252 13.24 -20.10 19.76
N LYS A 253 13.83 -21.30 19.81
CA LYS A 253 13.15 -22.57 19.55
C LYS A 253 12.04 -22.86 20.57
N GLU A 254 12.36 -22.75 21.85
CA GLU A 254 11.43 -23.05 22.95
C GLU A 254 10.25 -22.08 22.99
N ARG A 255 10.51 -20.81 22.68
CA ARG A 255 9.47 -19.78 22.63
C ARG A 255 8.75 -19.68 21.28
N ALA A 256 9.14 -20.50 20.30
CA ALA A 256 8.67 -20.40 18.91
C ALA A 256 8.80 -18.97 18.33
N LEU A 257 9.92 -18.30 18.63
CA LEU A 257 10.27 -16.97 18.15
C LEU A 257 11.46 -17.05 17.20
N SER A 258 11.69 -15.98 16.43
CA SER A 258 12.93 -15.87 15.62
C SER A 258 14.12 -15.45 16.50
N LYS A 259 15.33 -15.89 16.15
CA LYS A 259 16.58 -15.46 16.83
C LYS A 259 16.68 -13.94 16.92
N ASN A 260 16.38 -13.22 15.85
CA ASN A 260 16.34 -11.74 15.83
C ASN A 260 15.37 -11.14 16.86
N THR A 261 14.25 -11.82 17.16
CA THR A 261 13.31 -11.37 18.19
C THR A 261 13.91 -11.51 19.58
N ILE A 262 14.63 -12.61 19.84
CA ILE A 262 15.35 -12.84 21.10
C ILE A 262 16.47 -11.82 21.28
N GLU A 263 17.29 -11.59 20.25
CA GLU A 263 18.32 -10.55 20.26
C GLU A 263 17.73 -9.16 20.55
N SER A 264 16.59 -8.83 19.94
CA SER A 264 15.89 -7.58 20.22
C SER A 264 15.32 -7.49 21.64
N HIS A 265 14.94 -8.62 22.25
CA HIS A 265 14.52 -8.66 23.65
C HIS A 265 15.70 -8.44 24.59
N LEU A 266 16.83 -9.10 24.36
CA LEU A 266 18.02 -9.01 25.22
C LEU A 266 18.74 -7.66 25.08
N ALA A 267 18.74 -7.06 23.89
CA ALA A 267 19.27 -5.71 23.68
C ALA A 267 18.62 -4.65 24.57
N HIS A 268 17.34 -4.83 24.93
CA HIS A 268 16.67 -3.96 25.89
C HIS A 268 17.33 -3.99 27.28
N PHE A 269 17.76 -5.16 27.74
CA PHE A 269 18.42 -5.31 29.04
C PHE A 269 19.89 -4.88 29.00
N VAL A 270 20.53 -4.98 27.83
CA VAL A 270 21.82 -4.30 27.60
C VAL A 270 21.67 -2.79 27.76
N LYS A 271 20.62 -2.19 27.18
CA LYS A 271 20.34 -0.75 27.34
C LYS A 271 20.08 -0.34 28.79
N LEU A 272 19.54 -1.24 29.60
CA LEU A 272 19.29 -1.01 31.04
C LEU A 272 20.52 -1.27 31.91
N GLY A 273 21.62 -1.81 31.36
CA GLY A 273 22.80 -2.23 32.11
C GLY A 273 22.63 -3.55 32.86
N GLU A 274 21.52 -4.27 32.66
CA GLU A 274 21.24 -5.56 33.29
C GLU A 274 21.92 -6.75 32.58
N LEU A 275 22.38 -6.54 31.34
CA LEU A 275 23.17 -7.52 30.60
C LEU A 275 24.45 -6.88 30.06
N GLU A 276 25.55 -7.59 30.20
CA GLU A 276 26.82 -7.19 29.63
C GLU A 276 26.83 -7.45 28.12
N VAL A 277 27.05 -6.40 27.32
CA VAL A 277 27.06 -6.51 25.85
C VAL A 277 28.14 -7.46 25.34
N THR A 278 29.24 -7.64 26.09
CA THR A 278 30.36 -8.53 25.78
C THR A 278 29.96 -10.01 25.77
N THR A 279 28.85 -10.35 26.43
CA THR A 279 28.26 -11.70 26.37
C THR A 279 27.73 -12.03 24.96
N PHE A 280 27.43 -11.00 24.16
CA PHE A 280 26.84 -11.13 22.83
C PHE A 280 27.79 -10.69 21.71
N LEU A 281 28.71 -9.77 21.99
CA LEU A 281 29.62 -9.19 21.01
C LEU A 281 31.05 -9.16 21.54
N GLU A 282 31.99 -9.58 20.72
CA GLU A 282 33.41 -9.35 20.96
C GLU A 282 33.72 -7.84 21.07
N GLU A 283 34.61 -7.47 21.98
CA GLU A 283 34.98 -6.07 22.23
C GLU A 283 35.45 -5.33 20.96
N ALA A 284 36.18 -6.03 20.09
CA ALA A 284 36.67 -5.47 18.83
C ALA A 284 35.51 -5.07 17.90
N LYS A 285 34.45 -5.88 17.84
CA LYS A 285 33.24 -5.58 17.06
C LYS A 285 32.41 -4.49 17.73
N LEU A 286 32.27 -4.54 19.04
CA LEU A 286 31.54 -3.53 19.81
C LEU A 286 32.11 -2.13 19.55
N LYS A 287 33.44 -1.97 19.66
CA LYS A 287 34.13 -0.70 19.40
C LYS A 287 33.89 -0.17 17.99
N LYS A 288 33.89 -1.05 16.98
CA LYS A 288 33.58 -0.66 15.58
C LYS A 288 32.15 -0.16 15.44
N ILE A 289 31.19 -0.87 16.03
CA ILE A 289 29.76 -0.55 15.93
C ILE A 289 29.43 0.75 16.68
N THR A 290 29.94 0.92 17.91
CA THR A 290 29.70 2.14 18.69
C THR A 290 30.32 3.36 18.02
N ALA A 291 31.57 3.27 17.56
CA ALA A 291 32.25 4.37 16.85
C ALA A 291 31.55 4.77 15.55
N TYR A 292 30.90 3.83 14.87
CA TYR A 292 30.06 4.13 13.71
C TYR A 292 28.81 4.92 14.12
N PHE A 293 28.06 4.45 15.12
CA PHE A 293 26.82 5.10 15.56
C PHE A 293 27.04 6.44 16.26
N GLU A 294 28.21 6.69 16.85
CA GLU A 294 28.58 8.00 17.40
C GLU A 294 28.80 9.07 16.33
N LYS A 295 29.26 8.67 15.14
CA LYS A 295 29.55 9.58 14.02
C LYS A 295 28.33 9.90 13.17
N MET A 296 27.26 9.11 13.27
CA MET A 296 26.07 9.25 12.44
C MET A 296 24.98 10.04 13.16
N GLU A 297 24.49 11.12 12.54
CA GLU A 297 23.34 11.88 13.06
C GLU A 297 22.06 11.03 13.09
N ASN A 298 21.88 10.13 12.12
CA ASN A 298 20.76 9.20 12.06
C ASN A 298 21.23 7.76 12.33
N LYS A 299 20.71 7.15 13.39
CA LYS A 299 21.04 5.78 13.83
C LYS A 299 20.29 4.72 12.99
N SER A 300 20.43 4.80 11.67
CA SER A 300 19.75 3.92 10.69
C SER A 300 20.40 2.54 10.62
N PHE A 301 19.66 1.49 11.01
CA PHE A 301 20.15 0.10 10.89
C PHE A 301 20.38 -0.35 9.45
N GLY A 302 19.66 0.21 8.47
CA GLY A 302 19.83 -0.15 7.06
C GLY A 302 21.17 0.35 6.51
N GLU A 303 21.54 1.58 6.85
CA GLU A 303 22.83 2.18 6.47
C GLU A 303 23.99 1.51 7.20
N ALA A 304 23.82 1.23 8.50
CA ALA A 304 24.80 0.48 9.28
C ALA A 304 25.03 -0.92 8.68
N LYS A 305 23.95 -1.63 8.30
CA LYS A 305 24.09 -2.94 7.67
C LYS A 305 24.75 -2.87 6.29
N ALA A 306 24.51 -1.81 5.52
CA ALA A 306 25.19 -1.60 4.24
C ALA A 306 26.70 -1.32 4.43
N HIS A 307 27.08 -0.62 5.50
CA HIS A 307 28.48 -0.32 5.83
C HIS A 307 29.25 -1.56 6.29
N PHE A 308 28.69 -2.34 7.21
CA PHE A 308 29.38 -3.49 7.81
C PHE A 308 29.22 -4.80 7.00
N GLY A 309 28.35 -4.82 5.98
CA GLY A 309 28.14 -5.99 5.15
C GLY A 309 27.78 -7.23 5.98
N ASP A 310 28.29 -8.40 5.60
CA ASP A 310 28.01 -9.67 6.29
C ASP A 310 28.82 -9.88 7.57
N GLU A 311 29.79 -9.02 7.87
CA GLU A 311 30.62 -9.12 9.08
C GLU A 311 29.83 -8.86 10.38
N VAL A 312 28.73 -8.10 10.29
CA VAL A 312 27.89 -7.72 11.42
C VAL A 312 26.41 -7.95 11.11
N SER A 313 25.73 -8.70 11.96
CA SER A 313 24.29 -8.96 11.88
C SER A 313 23.44 -7.80 12.39
N TYR A 314 22.15 -7.80 12.02
CA TYR A 314 21.19 -6.82 12.57
C TYR A 314 21.01 -6.94 14.10
N GLY A 315 21.23 -8.13 14.66
CA GLY A 315 21.25 -8.36 16.10
C GLY A 315 22.41 -7.64 16.76
N GLU A 316 23.62 -7.87 16.25
CA GLU A 316 24.85 -7.25 16.74
C GLU A 316 24.80 -5.72 16.66
N LEU A 317 24.30 -5.15 15.55
CA LEU A 317 24.09 -3.71 15.42
C LEU A 317 23.15 -3.16 16.50
N ARG A 318 22.07 -3.88 16.81
CA ARG A 318 21.09 -3.47 17.82
C ARG A 318 21.68 -3.52 19.23
N MET A 319 22.47 -4.54 19.54
CA MET A 319 23.18 -4.67 20.81
C MET A 319 24.19 -3.55 21.01
N GLY A 320 25.01 -3.26 20.00
CA GLY A 320 26.00 -2.17 20.06
C GLY A 320 25.35 -0.79 20.22
N LEU A 321 24.23 -0.55 19.53
CA LEU A 321 23.47 0.69 19.72
C LEU A 321 22.84 0.79 21.11
N SER A 322 22.29 -0.31 21.61
CA SER A 322 21.67 -0.37 22.94
C SER A 322 22.68 -0.11 24.05
N TYR A 323 23.90 -0.63 23.90
CA TYR A 323 25.03 -0.32 24.77
C TYR A 323 25.46 1.15 24.68
N LEU A 324 25.57 1.71 23.47
CA LEU A 324 25.88 3.14 23.33
C LEU A 324 24.82 4.02 24.02
N GLU A 325 23.55 3.64 23.93
CA GLU A 325 22.45 4.33 24.61
C GLU A 325 22.42 4.12 26.13
N SER A 326 23.02 3.04 26.66
CA SER A 326 23.16 2.88 28.12
C SER A 326 24.22 3.82 28.68
N LEU A 327 25.32 4.03 27.94
CA LEU A 327 26.39 4.97 28.33
C LEU A 327 25.96 6.44 28.31
N GLN A 328 24.92 6.79 27.54
CA GLN A 328 24.39 8.16 27.43
C GLN A 328 23.33 8.50 28.51
N LYS A 329 22.95 7.52 29.34
CA LYS A 329 21.95 7.68 30.41
C LYS A 329 22.56 7.92 31.80
N GLU A 330 23.87 7.83 31.94
CA GLU A 330 24.65 8.26 33.11
C GLU A 330 25.08 9.72 32.97
#